data_AF-A0A7Y5AFK2-F1
#
_entry.id   AF-A0A7Y5AFK2-F1
#
_cell.length_a   1.000
_cell.length_b   1.000
_cell.length_c   1.000
_cell.angle_alpha   90.00
_cell.angle_beta   90.00
_cell.angle_gamma   90.00
#
_symmetry.space_group_name_H-M   'P 1'
#
loop_
_entity.id
_entity.type
_entity.pdbx_description
1 polymer ?
#
loop_
_entity_poly.entity_id
_entity_poly.type
_entity_poly.pdbx_seq_one_letter_code
_entity_poly.pdbx_strand_id
1 'polypeptide(L)'
;TELLGRLAPTLRKKAHNYRERGLELNELDIIAFSSLKREVLDLNTHFPPPTEYLRQGWRSLSLVGPTFARVLFAHPDAPDFLRGNLGRSIVFDVGISL
;
A
#
# COMPACT_ATOMS: atom_id res chain seq x y z
N THR A 1 12.73 0.56 -2.30
CA THR A 1 12.81 -0.40 -1.15
C THR A 1 12.53 0.27 0.18
N GLU A 2 13.10 1.45 0.46
CA GLU A 2 12.97 2.12 1.76
C GLU A 2 11.53 2.51 2.14
N LEU A 3 10.75 3.05 1.20
CA LEU A 3 9.36 3.44 1.45
C LEU A 3 8.51 2.28 1.99
N LEU A 4 8.61 1.10 1.37
CA LEU A 4 7.88 -0.06 1.86
C LEU A 4 8.32 -0.41 3.28
N GLY A 5 9.61 -0.39 3.58
CA GLY A 5 10.12 -0.65 4.93
C GLY A 5 9.50 0.27 6.00
N ARG A 6 9.16 1.52 5.66
CA ARG A 6 8.53 2.48 6.59
C ARG A 6 7.10 2.11 6.98
N LEU A 7 6.41 1.30 6.18
CA LEU A 7 5.07 0.82 6.48
C LEU A 7 5.07 -0.33 7.49
N ALA A 8 6.15 -1.11 7.53
CA ALA A 8 6.21 -2.37 8.26
C ALA A 8 5.87 -2.24 9.75
N PRO A 9 6.39 -1.26 10.52
CA PRO A 9 6.08 -1.16 11.94
C PRO A 9 4.57 -0.96 12.20
N THR A 10 3.93 -0.10 11.42
CA THR A 10 2.49 0.20 11.55
C THR A 10 1.63 -0.99 11.14
N LEU A 11 1.95 -1.62 10.01
CA LEU A 11 1.17 -2.76 9.50
C LEU A 11 1.30 -3.99 10.40
N ARG A 12 2.49 -4.26 10.95
CA ARG A 12 2.68 -5.34 11.96
C ARG A 12 1.80 -5.11 13.18
N LYS A 13 1.81 -3.90 13.74
CA LYS A 13 1.00 -3.56 14.93
C LYS A 13 -0.49 -3.67 14.64
N LYS A 14 -0.94 -3.20 13.46
CA LYS A 14 -2.35 -3.33 13.05
C LYS A 14 -2.77 -4.78 12.86
N ALA A 15 -1.98 -5.57 12.12
CA ALA A 15 -2.27 -6.98 11.88
C ALA A 15 -2.39 -7.75 13.21
N HIS A 16 -1.47 -7.53 14.15
CA HIS A 16 -1.55 -8.12 15.48
C HIS A 16 -2.83 -7.68 16.21
N ASN A 17 -3.02 -6.37 16.41
CA ASN A 17 -4.16 -5.85 17.18
C ASN A 17 -5.52 -6.23 16.60
N TYR A 18 -5.64 -6.36 15.28
CA TYR A 18 -6.89 -6.72 14.62
C TYR A 18 -7.20 -8.21 14.77
N ARG A 19 -6.19 -9.07 14.68
CA ARG A 19 -6.36 -10.51 14.98
C ARG A 19 -6.74 -10.75 16.43
N GLU A 20 -6.11 -10.06 17.37
CA GLU A 20 -6.47 -10.14 18.81
C GLU A 20 -7.92 -9.71 19.08
N ARG A 21 -8.51 -8.92 18.18
CA ARG A 21 -9.89 -8.45 18.25
C ARG A 21 -10.87 -9.28 17.41
N GLY A 22 -10.41 -10.37 16.78
CA GLY A 22 -11.23 -11.22 15.92
C GLY A 22 -11.65 -10.57 14.59
N LEU A 23 -10.86 -9.62 14.07
CA LEU A 23 -11.11 -9.06 12.73
C LEU A 23 -10.43 -9.93 11.66
N GLU A 24 -11.19 -10.23 10.62
CA GLU A 24 -10.73 -10.92 9.43
C GLU A 24 -9.96 -9.95 8.52
N LEU A 25 -8.64 -10.13 8.43
CA LEU A 25 -7.78 -9.19 7.68
C LEU A 25 -8.01 -9.27 6.17
N ASN A 26 -8.44 -10.42 5.67
CA ASN A 26 -8.77 -10.66 4.26
C ASN A 26 -10.04 -9.93 3.82
N GLU A 27 -10.75 -9.24 4.72
CA GLU A 27 -11.86 -8.36 4.41
C GLU A 27 -11.46 -6.88 4.38
N LEU A 28 -10.18 -6.57 4.64
CA LEU A 28 -9.70 -5.21 4.82
C LEU A 28 -8.79 -4.75 3.66
N ASP A 29 -9.17 -3.63 3.06
CA ASP A 29 -8.40 -2.92 2.05
C ASP A 29 -7.61 -1.78 2.69
N ILE A 30 -6.29 -1.90 2.77
CA ILE A 30 -5.46 -0.91 3.45
C ILE A 30 -5.01 0.16 2.47
N ILE A 31 -5.15 1.43 2.88
CA ILE A 31 -4.60 2.59 2.17
C ILE A 31 -3.62 3.28 3.11
N ALA A 32 -2.36 3.37 2.69
CA ALA A 32 -1.34 4.12 3.41
C ALA A 32 -1.05 5.43 2.69
N PHE A 33 -1.34 6.54 3.37
CA PHE A 33 -0.88 7.85 2.93
C PHE A 33 0.58 8.06 3.35
N SER A 34 1.48 8.27 2.39
CA SER A 34 2.89 8.53 2.61
C SER A 34 3.30 9.85 1.98
N SER A 35 3.59 10.84 2.82
CA SER A 35 4.20 12.11 2.41
C SER A 35 5.61 12.19 2.99
N LEU A 36 6.62 12.09 2.13
CA LEU A 36 8.02 12.18 2.50
C LEU A 36 8.53 13.58 2.17
N LYS A 37 8.63 14.46 3.18
CA LYS A 37 9.14 15.82 2.99
C LYS A 37 10.62 15.90 2.60
N ARG A 38 11.39 14.85 2.85
CA ARG A 38 12.86 14.83 2.70
C ARG A 38 13.36 13.81 1.67
N GLU A 39 12.46 13.07 1.04
CA GLU A 39 12.79 12.04 0.05
C GLU A 39 11.82 12.13 -1.12
N VAL A 40 12.38 12.17 -2.33
CA VAL A 40 11.61 12.00 -3.55
C VAL A 40 11.51 10.50 -3.79
N LEU A 41 10.29 10.00 -3.97
CA LEU A 41 10.09 8.61 -4.34
C LEU A 41 10.60 8.42 -5.77
N ASP A 42 11.64 7.60 -5.93
CA ASP A 42 12.02 7.13 -7.25
C ASP A 42 10.98 6.10 -7.73
N LEU A 43 10.11 6.55 -8.61
CA LEU A 43 9.07 5.73 -9.24
C LEU A 43 9.61 4.91 -10.43
N ASN A 44 10.85 5.17 -10.87
CA ASN A 44 11.52 4.39 -11.91
C ASN A 44 12.13 3.11 -11.36
N THR A 45 12.38 3.03 -10.05
CA THR A 45 12.82 1.78 -9.43
C THR A 45 11.66 0.81 -9.27
N HIS A 46 11.91 -0.46 -9.61
CA HIS A 46 10.90 -1.50 -9.41
C HIS A 46 10.56 -1.65 -7.92
N PHE A 47 9.26 -1.67 -7.60
CA PHE A 47 8.82 -2.01 -6.25
C PHE A 47 9.13 -3.49 -6.00
N PRO A 48 9.85 -3.83 -4.93
CA PRO A 48 10.09 -5.24 -4.62
C PRO A 48 8.76 -5.91 -4.26
N PRO A 49 8.63 -7.24 -4.47
CA PRO A 49 7.44 -7.98 -4.08
C PRO A 49 7.07 -7.73 -2.61
N PRO A 50 5.81 -7.35 -2.29
CA PRO A 50 5.38 -6.99 -0.93
C PRO A 50 5.14 -8.23 -0.05
N THR A 51 6.09 -9.17 -0.03
CA THR A 51 5.89 -10.51 0.56
C THR A 51 5.56 -10.50 2.05
N GLU A 52 6.12 -9.55 2.82
CA GLU A 52 5.77 -9.40 4.23
C GLU A 52 4.28 -9.05 4.40
N TYR A 53 3.77 -8.14 3.58
CA TYR A 53 2.39 -7.65 3.68
C TYR A 53 1.38 -8.65 3.15
N LEU A 54 1.75 -9.42 2.13
CA LEU A 54 0.96 -10.57 1.67
C LEU A 54 0.82 -11.62 2.79
N ARG A 55 1.89 -11.91 3.54
CA ARG A 55 1.84 -12.85 4.68
C ARG A 55 1.00 -12.33 5.86
N GLN A 56 0.71 -11.04 5.92
CA GLN A 56 -0.20 -10.50 6.94
C GLN A 56 -1.67 -10.81 6.60
N GLY A 57 -2.01 -11.13 5.35
CA GLY A 57 -3.35 -11.59 4.98
C GLY A 57 -4.38 -10.48 4.76
N TRP A 58 -3.95 -9.26 4.42
CA TRP A 58 -4.86 -8.20 3.99
C TRP A 58 -5.52 -8.53 2.65
N ARG A 59 -6.72 -8.01 2.36
CA ARG A 59 -7.33 -8.15 1.02
C ARG A 59 -6.58 -7.38 -0.04
N SER A 60 -6.15 -6.17 0.31
CA SER A 60 -5.34 -5.33 -0.57
C SER A 60 -4.51 -4.35 0.25
N LEU A 61 -3.48 -3.80 -0.42
CA LEU A 61 -2.67 -2.70 0.11
C LEU A 61 -2.36 -1.71 -1.00
N SER A 62 -2.70 -0.45 -0.76
CA SER A 62 -2.44 0.67 -1.66
C SER A 62 -1.62 1.76 -0.97
N LEU A 63 -0.78 2.44 -1.74
CA LEU A 63 -0.04 3.62 -1.36
C LEU A 63 -0.60 4.83 -2.07
N VAL A 64 -0.75 5.91 -1.33
CA VAL A 64 -1.08 7.22 -1.87
C VAL A 64 -0.10 8.21 -1.27
N GLY A 65 0.51 9.04 -2.09
CA GLY A 65 1.31 10.17 -1.65
C GLY A 65 0.86 11.43 -2.37
N PRO A 66 1.49 12.57 -2.05
CA PRO A 66 1.22 13.81 -2.76
C PRO A 66 1.41 13.64 -4.26
N THR A 67 2.49 13.01 -4.72
CA THR A 67 2.82 12.95 -6.16
C THR A 67 2.55 11.61 -6.82
N PHE A 68 1.96 10.64 -6.10
CA PHE A 68 1.76 9.30 -6.66
C PHE A 68 0.65 8.50 -5.99
N ALA A 69 0.14 7.50 -6.69
CA ALA A 69 -0.66 6.42 -6.13
C ALA A 69 -0.27 5.08 -6.74
N ARG A 70 -0.32 4.01 -5.95
CA ARG A 70 -0.01 2.65 -6.42
C ARG A 70 -0.74 1.60 -5.61
N VAL A 71 -1.37 0.64 -6.29
CA VAL A 71 -1.82 -0.60 -5.67
C VAL A 71 -0.63 -1.55 -5.59
N LEU A 72 -0.24 -1.98 -4.38
CA LEU A 72 0.88 -2.91 -4.19
C LEU A 72 0.45 -4.35 -4.44
N PHE A 73 -0.71 -4.72 -3.93
CA PHE A 73 -1.38 -5.98 -4.23
C PHE A 73 -2.88 -5.85 -3.95
N ALA A 74 -3.65 -6.72 -4.59
CA ALA A 74 -5.08 -6.88 -4.39
C ALA A 74 -5.42 -8.35 -4.73
N HIS A 75 -6.07 -9.05 -3.80
CA HIS A 75 -6.53 -10.42 -4.00
C HIS A 75 -7.71 -10.49 -4.98
N PRO A 76 -8.05 -11.67 -5.54
CA PRO A 76 -9.12 -11.80 -6.54
C PRO A 76 -10.51 -11.31 -6.09
N ASP A 77 -10.77 -11.35 -4.79
CA ASP A 77 -11.98 -10.89 -4.11
C ASP A 77 -11.94 -9.39 -3.76
N ALA A 78 -10.82 -8.70 -4.00
CA ALA A 78 -10.73 -7.26 -3.84
C ALA A 78 -11.57 -6.52 -4.91
N PRO A 79 -12.05 -5.30 -4.61
CA PRO A 79 -12.77 -4.47 -5.58
C PRO A 79 -12.07 -4.33 -6.94
N ASP A 80 -12.87 -4.37 -8.02
CA ASP A 80 -12.39 -4.37 -9.41
C ASP A 80 -11.47 -3.19 -9.73
N PHE A 81 -11.75 -2.01 -9.17
CA PHE A 81 -10.92 -0.82 -9.40
C PHE A 81 -9.52 -0.95 -8.80
N LEU A 82 -9.32 -1.75 -7.74
CA LEU A 82 -8.00 -2.02 -7.19
C LEU A 82 -7.26 -3.02 -8.07
N ARG A 83 -7.93 -4.11 -8.44
CA ARG A 83 -7.36 -5.16 -9.30
C ARG A 83 -6.98 -4.63 -10.68
N GLY A 84 -7.82 -3.78 -11.27
CA GLY A 84 -7.57 -3.13 -12.56
C GLY A 84 -6.37 -2.15 -12.57
N ASN A 85 -5.88 -1.76 -11.39
CA ASN A 85 -4.73 -0.86 -11.24
C ASN A 85 -3.44 -1.57 -10.76
N LEU A 86 -3.41 -2.90 -10.72
CA LEU A 86 -2.19 -3.66 -10.38
C LEU A 86 -1.09 -3.44 -11.43
N GLY A 87 0.16 -3.41 -10.96
CA GLY A 87 1.34 -3.27 -11.81
C GLY A 87 1.57 -1.86 -12.36
N ARG A 88 0.74 -0.87 -11.98
CA ARG A 88 0.84 0.52 -12.44
C ARG A 88 1.09 1.48 -11.28
N SER A 89 1.90 2.51 -11.51
CA SER A 89 1.98 3.69 -10.65
C SER A 89 1.28 4.84 -11.37
N ILE A 90 0.40 5.54 -10.66
CA ILE A 90 -0.13 6.84 -11.11
C ILE A 90 0.80 7.90 -10.55
N VAL A 91 1.25 8.82 -11.40
CA VAL A 91 2.06 9.98 -11.00
C VAL A 91 1.19 11.22 -11.15
N PHE A 92 1.16 12.06 -10.13
CA PHE A 92 0.43 13.32 -10.16
C PHE A 92 1.38 14.45 -10.51
N ASP A 93 0.99 15.29 -11.47
CA ASP A 93 1.74 16.52 -11.76
C ASP A 93 1.68 17.49 -10.58
N VAL A 94 2.71 18.31 -10.44
CA VAL A 94 2.82 19.32 -9.38
C VAL A 94 1.62 20.27 -9.46
N GLY A 95 0.75 20.23 -8.46
CA GLY A 95 -0.46 21.06 -8.36
C GLY A 95 -1.78 20.36 -8.73
N ILE A 96 -1.77 19.10 -9.20
CA ILE A 96 -2.99 18.30 -9.40
C ILE A 96 -3.44 17.62 -8.09
N SER A 97 -2.54 17.52 -7.13
CA SER A 97 -2.71 16.81 -5.87
C SER A 97 -2.43 17.73 -4.68
N LEU A 98 -3.41 17.85 -3.78
CA LEU A 98 -3.43 18.56 -2.48
C LEU A 98 -2.68 19.90 -2.40
#